data_AF-A0A6G7SNL1-F1
#
_entry.id   AF-A0A6G7SNL1-F1
#
_cell.length_a   1.000
_cell.length_b   1.000
_cell.length_c   1.000
_cell.angle_alpha   90.00
_cell.angle_beta   90.00
_cell.angle_gamma   90.00
#
_symmetry.space_group_name_H-M   'P 1'
#
loop_
_entity.id
_entity.type
_entity.pdbx_description
1 polymer ?
#
loop_
_entity_poly.entity_id
_entity_poly.type
_entity_poly.pdbx_seq_one_letter_code
_entity_poly.pdbx_strand_id
1 'polypeptide(L)'
;MTDLYTISVDAVEGVTCRGRVHIINPDSLFVPTGRTFPVSLIFETWFPEDGEAPSTAELGDEDPFVTAQRPELEPMIYCRRQIRIDKDGYLLSYDGQTLLEPRRHAKDVPGKSRGSGHDEVSAYISVDVPEEHLIQHAPSIVTSYEVSPLRNVPLRSDVLRFNDGDPLSEEELAEEEEALEGVELEEGELMDDGWKLIMDRPFEERPYADITFTVTDARYLKHLTPGLRWRTAVWR
;
A
#
# COMPACT_ATOMS: atom_id res chain seq x y z
N MET A 1 4.71 -5.70 9.30
CA MET A 1 3.83 -6.32 8.28
C MET A 1 4.75 -6.80 7.18
N THR A 2 4.45 -7.87 6.44
CA THR A 2 5.32 -8.27 5.32
C THR A 2 4.99 -7.38 4.12
N ASP A 3 6.00 -6.79 3.50
CA ASP A 3 5.79 -6.01 2.27
C ASP A 3 5.18 -6.88 1.18
N LEU A 4 4.33 -6.27 0.36
CA LEU A 4 3.65 -6.90 -0.77
C LEU A 4 4.19 -6.41 -2.10
N TYR A 5 4.51 -5.11 -2.17
CA TYR A 5 4.94 -4.47 -3.40
C TYR A 5 6.21 -3.66 -3.21
N THR A 6 6.98 -3.52 -4.29
CA THR A 6 7.90 -2.40 -4.46
C THR A 6 7.31 -1.42 -5.45
N ILE A 7 7.16 -0.17 -5.04
CA ILE A 7 6.68 0.92 -5.89
C ILE A 7 7.87 1.69 -6.45
N SER A 8 7.82 2.06 -7.72
CA SER A 8 8.75 3.03 -8.31
C SER A 8 7.99 4.15 -9.01
N VAL A 9 8.48 5.38 -8.90
CA VAL A 9 7.95 6.56 -9.58
C VAL A 9 8.79 6.84 -10.82
N ASP A 10 8.15 6.79 -11.98
CA ASP A 10 8.81 7.06 -13.26
C ASP A 10 8.74 8.56 -13.59
N ALA A 11 7.59 9.21 -13.35
CA ALA A 11 7.39 10.62 -13.63
C ALA A 11 6.28 11.24 -12.77
N VAL A 12 6.43 12.54 -12.47
CA VAL A 12 5.38 13.38 -11.86
C VAL A 12 5.23 14.65 -12.69
N GLU A 13 4.04 14.86 -13.25
CA GLU A 13 3.72 15.95 -14.18
C GLU A 13 2.44 16.66 -13.71
N GLY A 14 2.60 17.81 -13.04
CA GLY A 14 1.48 18.58 -12.52
C GLY A 14 0.70 17.79 -11.45
N VAL A 15 -0.48 17.30 -11.82
CA VAL A 15 -1.38 16.52 -10.95
C VAL A 15 -1.36 15.02 -11.28
N THR A 16 -0.50 14.56 -12.18
CA THR A 16 -0.45 13.16 -12.61
C THR A 16 0.88 12.53 -12.22
N CYS A 17 0.81 11.33 -11.65
CA CYS A 17 1.95 10.48 -11.34
C CYS A 17 1.91 9.23 -12.21
N ARG A 18 3.07 8.81 -12.72
CA ARG A 18 3.29 7.54 -13.42
C ARG A 18 4.38 6.76 -12.71
N GLY A 19 4.19 5.45 -12.61
CA GLY A 19 5.12 4.57 -11.91
C GLY A 19 4.86 3.11 -12.20
N ARG A 20 5.47 2.25 -11.40
CA ARG A 20 5.33 0.80 -11.48
C ARG A 20 5.09 0.21 -10.11
N VAL A 21 4.33 -0.87 -10.10
CA VAL A 21 4.11 -1.71 -8.92
C VAL A 21 4.71 -3.07 -9.24
N HIS A 22 5.80 -3.40 -8.55
CA HIS A 22 6.43 -4.72 -8.64
C HIS A 22 5.88 -5.60 -7.53
N ILE A 23 5.38 -6.77 -7.89
CA ILE A 23 4.93 -7.76 -6.91
C ILE A 23 6.17 -8.37 -6.27
N ILE A 24 6.25 -8.36 -4.93
CA ILE A 24 7.38 -8.91 -4.16
C ILE A 24 6.95 -9.86 -3.05
N ASN A 25 5.69 -10.26 -3.00
CA ASN A 25 5.20 -11.27 -2.07
C ASN A 25 4.09 -12.12 -2.73
N PRO A 26 4.11 -13.45 -2.58
CA PRO A 26 3.05 -14.32 -3.09
C PRO A 26 1.68 -14.08 -2.42
N ASP A 27 1.65 -13.45 -1.25
CA ASP A 27 0.41 -13.09 -0.54
C ASP A 27 -0.44 -12.06 -1.31
N SER A 28 0.11 -11.43 -2.36
CA SER A 28 -0.68 -10.64 -3.30
C SER A 28 -0.21 -10.80 -4.74
N LEU A 29 -1.02 -11.50 -5.54
CA LEU A 29 -0.73 -11.78 -6.95
C LEU A 29 -1.27 -10.73 -7.92
N PHE A 30 -1.94 -9.68 -7.43
CA PHE A 30 -2.55 -8.66 -8.26
C PHE A 30 -2.28 -7.26 -7.71
N VAL A 31 -2.20 -6.29 -8.62
CA VAL A 31 -2.09 -4.87 -8.26
C VAL A 31 -3.50 -4.32 -8.00
N PRO A 32 -3.77 -3.67 -6.86
CA PRO A 32 -5.08 -3.13 -6.58
C PRO A 32 -5.51 -2.09 -7.63
N THR A 33 -6.76 -2.15 -8.04
CA THR A 33 -7.34 -1.29 -9.09
C THR A 33 -8.19 -0.15 -8.52
N GLY A 34 -8.44 -0.15 -7.21
CA GLY A 34 -9.18 0.88 -6.50
C GLY A 34 -8.36 2.16 -6.28
N ARG A 35 -9.03 3.31 -6.23
CA ARG A 35 -8.39 4.62 -5.96
C ARG A 35 -7.84 4.74 -4.54
N THR A 36 -8.25 3.84 -3.65
CA THR A 36 -7.73 3.69 -2.29
C THR A 36 -6.24 3.36 -2.27
N PHE A 37 -5.74 2.67 -3.30
CA PHE A 37 -4.34 2.33 -3.46
C PHE A 37 -3.43 3.54 -3.65
N PRO A 38 -3.60 4.37 -4.69
CA PRO A 38 -2.79 5.58 -4.84
C PRO A 38 -2.93 6.55 -3.66
N VAL A 39 -4.09 6.63 -2.99
CA VAL A 39 -4.23 7.44 -1.76
C VAL A 39 -3.31 6.92 -0.64
N SER A 40 -3.27 5.61 -0.44
CA SER A 40 -2.42 4.98 0.56
C SER A 40 -0.94 5.14 0.23
N LEU A 41 -0.56 4.99 -1.05
CA LEU A 41 0.81 5.23 -1.53
C LEU A 41 1.27 6.67 -1.27
N ILE A 42 0.42 7.66 -1.59
CA ILE A 42 0.68 9.07 -1.31
C ILE A 42 0.96 9.27 0.19
N PHE A 43 0.10 8.71 1.05
CA PHE A 43 0.23 8.88 2.49
C PHE A 43 1.51 8.25 3.06
N GLU A 44 1.91 7.07 2.59
CA GLU A 44 3.17 6.44 3.02
C GLU A 44 4.40 7.30 2.68
N THR A 45 4.38 8.02 1.56
CA THR A 45 5.48 8.94 1.21
C THR A 45 5.55 10.17 2.12
N TRP A 46 4.47 10.48 2.82
CA TRP A 46 4.44 11.56 3.82
C TRP A 46 4.87 11.08 5.20
N PHE A 47 4.46 9.87 5.56
CA PHE A 47 4.65 9.29 6.89
C PHE A 47 5.25 7.90 6.76
N PRO A 48 6.53 7.81 6.38
CA PRO A 48 7.17 6.51 6.27
C PRO A 48 7.27 5.83 7.63
N GLU A 49 7.00 4.52 7.68
CA GLU A 49 7.29 3.74 8.88
C GLU A 49 8.81 3.71 9.12
N ASP A 50 9.22 3.81 10.39
CA ASP A 50 10.61 3.97 10.81
C ASP A 50 11.55 2.93 10.15
N GLY A 51 12.40 3.40 9.22
CA GLY A 51 13.54 2.65 8.68
C GLY A 51 13.50 2.29 7.19
N GLU A 52 12.38 2.46 6.47
CA GLU A 52 12.24 1.89 5.12
C GLU A 52 11.83 2.85 3.99
N ALA A 53 11.89 4.17 4.21
CA ALA A 53 11.60 5.14 3.14
C ALA A 53 12.75 6.13 2.88
N PRO A 54 12.69 6.85 1.73
CA PRO A 54 13.83 7.44 1.04
C PRO A 54 14.51 8.49 1.93
N SER A 55 15.82 8.64 1.81
CA SER A 55 16.62 9.56 2.63
C SER A 55 15.90 10.89 2.87
N THR A 56 15.37 11.06 4.08
CA THR A 56 14.62 12.23 4.56
C THR A 56 15.47 13.51 4.66
N ALA A 57 16.71 13.47 4.16
CA ALA A 57 17.67 14.55 4.24
C ALA A 57 17.24 15.84 3.50
N GLU A 58 16.22 15.80 2.64
CA GLU A 58 15.74 16.97 1.89
C GLU A 58 14.28 17.39 2.20
N LEU A 59 13.56 16.67 3.06
CA LEU A 59 12.21 17.05 3.50
C LEU A 59 12.31 18.04 4.66
N GLY A 60 12.82 19.24 4.36
CA GLY A 60 12.88 20.36 5.31
C GLY A 60 11.48 20.79 5.75
N ASP A 61 11.30 20.97 7.07
CA ASP A 61 10.10 21.36 7.80
C ASP A 61 8.80 20.57 7.47
N GLU A 62 8.00 20.29 8.50
CA GLU A 62 6.69 19.65 8.30
C GLU A 62 5.81 20.49 7.35
N ASP A 63 5.45 19.93 6.18
CA ASP A 63 4.58 20.61 5.22
C ASP A 63 3.18 20.82 5.86
N PRO A 64 2.69 22.07 6.00
CA PRO A 64 1.41 22.35 6.64
C PRO A 64 0.21 21.67 5.99
N PHE A 65 0.25 21.44 4.66
CA PHE A 65 -0.78 20.70 3.95
C PHE A 65 -0.75 19.23 4.38
N VAL A 66 0.42 18.59 4.38
CA VAL A 66 0.59 17.19 4.80
C VAL A 66 0.15 17.00 6.26
N THR A 67 0.61 17.88 7.16
CA THR A 67 0.23 17.86 8.58
C THR A 67 -1.28 18.03 8.76
N ALA A 68 -1.93 18.86 7.96
CA ALA A 68 -3.38 19.06 8.02
C ALA A 68 -4.18 17.85 7.51
N GLN A 69 -3.65 17.05 6.57
CA GLN A 69 -4.32 15.87 6.03
C GLN A 69 -4.25 14.66 6.97
N ARG A 70 -3.19 14.55 7.77
CA ARG A 70 -2.92 13.38 8.62
C ARG A 70 -4.10 12.94 9.50
N PRO A 71 -4.77 13.83 10.26
CA PRO A 71 -5.84 13.41 11.18
C PRO A 71 -7.06 12.82 10.46
N GLU A 72 -7.26 13.16 9.18
CA GLU A 72 -8.34 12.65 8.35
C GLU A 72 -7.95 11.33 7.68
N LEU A 73 -6.77 11.26 7.04
CA LEU A 73 -6.36 10.10 6.25
C LEU A 73 -5.84 8.92 7.07
N GLU A 74 -5.04 9.19 8.11
CA GLU A 74 -4.41 8.13 8.91
C GLU A 74 -5.44 7.13 9.46
N PRO A 75 -6.59 7.55 10.02
CA PRO A 75 -7.57 6.60 10.52
C PRO A 75 -8.24 5.75 9.44
N MET A 76 -8.44 6.31 8.25
CA MET A 76 -9.05 5.62 7.12
C MET A 76 -8.08 4.59 6.52
N ILE A 77 -6.81 4.96 6.38
CA ILE A 77 -5.76 4.08 5.83
C ILE A 77 -5.48 2.91 6.76
N TYR A 78 -5.37 3.14 8.07
CA TYR A 78 -5.12 2.06 9.02
C TYR A 78 -6.39 1.39 9.56
N CYS A 79 -7.58 1.74 9.04
CA CYS A 79 -8.90 1.30 9.53
C CYS A 79 -9.05 1.41 11.06
N ARG A 80 -8.39 2.39 11.67
CA ARG A 80 -8.34 2.56 13.13
C ARG A 80 -8.29 4.03 13.47
N ARG A 81 -9.19 4.48 14.34
CA ARG A 81 -9.14 5.82 14.90
C ARG A 81 -8.72 5.74 16.35
N GLN A 82 -7.70 6.51 16.71
CA GLN A 82 -7.38 6.73 18.11
C GLN A 82 -8.27 7.83 18.67
N ILE A 83 -8.86 7.55 19.82
CA ILE A 83 -9.69 8.50 20.55
C ILE A 83 -9.08 8.67 21.93
N ARG A 84 -8.63 9.89 22.20
CA ARG A 84 -8.00 10.26 23.46
C ARG A 84 -9.05 10.32 24.57
N ILE A 85 -8.68 9.83 25.74
CA ILE A 85 -9.54 9.80 26.92
C ILE A 85 -8.80 10.27 28.17
N ASP A 86 -9.54 10.89 29.08
CA ASP A 86 -9.02 11.14 30.42
C ASP A 86 -9.01 9.86 31.27
N LYS A 87 -8.50 10.00 32.51
CA LYS A 87 -8.45 8.91 33.49
C LYS A 87 -9.83 8.32 33.84
N ASP A 88 -10.89 9.07 33.61
CA ASP A 88 -12.28 8.71 33.93
C ASP A 88 -13.02 8.16 32.68
N GLY A 89 -12.34 8.07 31.52
CA GLY A 89 -12.86 7.50 30.28
C GLY A 89 -13.65 8.48 29.40
N TYR A 90 -13.58 9.78 29.68
CA TYR A 90 -14.23 10.83 28.88
C TYR A 90 -13.37 11.29 27.71
N LEU A 91 -14.02 11.61 26.60
CA LEU A 91 -13.33 12.00 25.37
C LEU A 91 -12.59 13.34 25.52
N LEU A 92 -11.34 13.33 25.09
CA LEU A 92 -10.49 14.51 24.97
C LEU A 92 -10.41 14.96 23.51
N SER A 93 -10.06 16.23 23.34
CA SER A 93 -9.73 16.83 22.05
C SER A 93 -8.40 16.27 21.54
N TYR A 94 -8.02 16.65 20.31
CA TYR A 94 -6.79 16.15 19.71
C TYR A 94 -5.53 16.58 20.48
N ASP A 95 -5.60 17.67 21.25
CA ASP A 95 -4.52 18.11 22.16
C ASP A 95 -4.26 17.16 23.33
N GLY A 96 -5.13 16.17 23.55
CA GLY A 96 -5.03 15.22 24.66
C GLY A 96 -5.19 15.82 26.04
N GLN A 97 -5.68 17.05 26.14
CA GLN A 97 -5.81 17.78 27.42
C GLN A 97 -7.20 18.37 27.61
N THR A 98 -7.84 18.84 26.54
CA THR A 98 -9.13 19.52 26.60
C THR A 98 -10.27 18.49 26.54
N LEU A 99 -11.17 18.48 27.53
CA LEU A 99 -12.40 17.68 27.48
C LEU A 99 -13.33 18.15 26.35
N LEU A 100 -13.81 17.22 25.54
CA LEU A 100 -14.78 17.53 24.49
C LEU A 100 -16.16 17.82 25.07
N GLU A 101 -16.80 18.86 24.55
CA GLU A 101 -18.18 19.19 24.86
C GLU A 101 -19.10 18.97 23.62
N PRO A 102 -20.27 18.33 23.78
CA PRO A 102 -20.80 17.77 25.02
C PRO A 102 -19.99 16.55 25.47
N ARG A 103 -19.83 16.40 26.79
CA ARG A 103 -19.12 15.26 27.39
C ARG A 103 -19.68 13.94 26.91
N ARG A 104 -18.80 13.07 26.42
CA ARG A 104 -19.12 11.70 26.01
C ARG A 104 -18.11 10.76 26.62
N HIS A 105 -18.56 9.56 26.98
CA HIS A 105 -17.65 8.51 27.43
C HIS A 105 -17.19 7.68 26.24
N ALA A 106 -15.96 7.18 26.26
CA ALA A 106 -15.42 6.29 25.23
C ALA A 106 -16.32 5.09 24.90
N LYS A 107 -17.01 4.53 25.91
CA LYS A 107 -17.94 3.40 25.73
C LYS A 107 -19.18 3.75 24.90
N ASP A 108 -19.49 5.03 24.78
CA ASP A 108 -20.63 5.52 24.00
C ASP A 108 -20.24 5.82 22.55
N VAL A 109 -18.95 5.69 22.21
CA VAL A 109 -18.49 5.83 20.82
C VAL A 109 -18.84 4.57 20.04
N PRO A 110 -19.58 4.68 18.92
CA PRO A 110 -19.88 3.53 18.09
C PRO A 110 -18.62 2.98 17.42
N GLY A 111 -18.51 1.66 17.35
CA GLY A 111 -17.38 0.94 16.77
C GLY A 111 -16.87 -0.16 17.70
N LYS A 112 -16.12 -1.10 17.15
CA LYS A 112 -15.48 -2.15 17.94
C LYS A 112 -14.13 -1.61 18.44
N SER A 113 -13.89 -1.75 19.75
CA SER A 113 -12.59 -1.42 20.34
C SER A 113 -11.55 -2.45 19.91
N ARG A 114 -10.39 -1.98 19.44
CA ARG A 114 -9.21 -2.80 19.08
C ARG A 114 -8.12 -2.78 20.15
N GLY A 115 -8.33 -2.05 21.24
CA GLY A 115 -7.38 -1.96 22.34
C GLY A 115 -7.24 -0.55 22.87
N SER A 116 -6.34 -0.40 23.84
CA SER A 116 -6.02 0.88 24.46
C SER A 116 -4.50 1.04 24.57
N GLY A 117 -4.06 2.29 24.65
CA GLY A 117 -2.66 2.65 24.84
C GLY A 117 -2.55 3.97 25.59
N HIS A 118 -1.32 4.44 25.74
CA HIS A 118 -1.03 5.78 26.24
C HIS A 118 0.16 6.34 25.49
N ASP A 119 0.19 7.66 25.33
CA ASP A 119 1.40 8.39 24.96
C ASP A 119 1.87 9.24 26.15
N GLU A 120 2.75 10.20 25.90
CA GLU A 120 3.26 11.11 26.93
C GLU A 120 2.18 12.07 27.48
N VAL A 121 1.05 12.22 26.78
CA VAL A 121 0.05 13.26 27.06
C VAL A 121 -1.28 12.67 27.56
N SER A 122 -1.73 11.53 27.03
CA SER A 122 -3.02 10.94 27.40
C SER A 122 -3.11 9.43 27.15
N ALA A 123 -4.09 8.79 27.79
CA ALA A 123 -4.56 7.48 27.37
C ALA A 123 -5.44 7.60 26.11
N TYR A 124 -5.47 6.55 25.29
CA TYR A 124 -6.35 6.47 24.12
C TYR A 124 -6.93 5.07 23.95
N ILE A 125 -8.08 5.01 23.29
CA ILE A 125 -8.66 3.77 22.76
C ILE A 125 -8.59 3.79 21.24
N SER A 126 -8.38 2.61 20.63
CA SER A 126 -8.47 2.46 19.18
C SER A 126 -9.84 1.88 18.83
N VAL A 127 -10.57 2.56 17.95
CA VAL A 127 -11.86 2.08 17.42
C VAL A 127 -11.74 1.80 15.93
N ASP A 128 -12.45 0.78 15.44
CA ASP A 128 -12.51 0.48 14.02
C ASP A 128 -13.06 1.65 13.20
N VAL A 129 -12.40 1.96 12.09
CA VAL A 129 -12.92 2.84 11.04
C VAL A 129 -13.35 1.95 9.87
N PRO A 130 -14.61 2.06 9.40
CA PRO A 130 -15.07 1.29 8.25
C PRO A 130 -14.24 1.62 7.00
N GLU A 131 -13.86 0.59 6.25
CA GLU A 131 -13.07 0.73 5.02
C GLU A 131 -13.79 1.57 3.96
N GLU A 132 -15.13 1.54 3.97
CA GLU A 132 -15.98 2.32 3.07
C GLU A 132 -15.72 3.82 3.18
N HIS A 133 -15.22 4.31 4.32
CA HIS A 133 -14.87 5.71 4.48
C HIS A 133 -13.74 6.10 3.52
N LEU A 134 -12.70 5.28 3.41
CA LEU A 134 -11.60 5.55 2.47
C LEU A 134 -12.09 5.43 1.02
N ILE A 135 -12.91 4.44 0.71
CA ILE A 135 -13.49 4.25 -0.63
C ILE A 135 -14.32 5.48 -1.05
N GLN A 136 -15.12 6.03 -0.15
CA GLN A 136 -15.95 7.21 -0.40
C GLN A 136 -15.12 8.49 -0.49
N HIS A 137 -14.04 8.59 0.30
CA HIS A 137 -13.18 9.78 0.33
C HIS A 137 -12.18 9.81 -0.83
N ALA A 138 -11.67 8.66 -1.27
CA ALA A 138 -10.62 8.56 -2.28
C ALA A 138 -10.89 9.36 -3.57
N PRO A 139 -12.11 9.42 -4.14
CA PRO A 139 -12.41 10.26 -5.31
C PRO A 139 -12.20 11.77 -5.12
N SER A 140 -12.17 12.27 -3.88
CA SER A 140 -11.88 13.68 -3.59
C SER A 140 -10.37 14.01 -3.65
N ILE A 141 -9.52 12.98 -3.62
CA ILE A 141 -8.06 13.09 -3.73
C ILE A 141 -7.61 12.59 -5.09
N VAL A 142 -7.97 11.36 -5.48
CA VAL A 142 -7.59 10.71 -6.73
C VAL A 142 -8.77 10.74 -7.70
N THR A 143 -8.61 11.48 -8.79
CA THR A 143 -9.65 11.68 -9.81
C THR A 143 -9.66 10.57 -10.85
N SER A 144 -8.50 9.99 -11.15
CA SER A 144 -8.34 8.82 -12.04
C SER A 144 -7.21 7.91 -11.53
N TYR A 145 -7.36 6.62 -11.80
CA TYR A 145 -6.34 5.62 -11.54
C TYR A 145 -6.47 4.49 -12.56
N GLU A 146 -5.36 4.14 -13.19
CA GLU A 146 -5.25 3.14 -14.24
C GLU A 146 -4.07 2.22 -13.91
N VAL A 147 -4.28 0.93 -14.17
CA VAL A 147 -3.29 -0.14 -13.96
C VAL A 147 -3.21 -0.95 -15.24
N SER A 148 -2.00 -1.16 -15.76
CA SER A 148 -1.80 -2.03 -16.91
C SER A 148 -1.89 -3.51 -16.50
N PRO A 149 -2.05 -4.44 -17.47
CA PRO A 149 -1.73 -5.84 -17.23
C PRO A 149 -0.30 -6.00 -16.70
N LEU A 150 -0.06 -7.09 -15.95
CA LEU A 150 1.28 -7.44 -15.49
C LEU A 150 2.18 -7.73 -16.69
N ARG A 151 3.41 -7.23 -16.60
CA ARG A 151 4.52 -7.47 -17.53
C ARG A 151 5.59 -8.25 -16.81
N ASN A 152 6.52 -8.84 -17.57
CA ASN A 152 7.65 -9.61 -17.05
C ASN A 152 7.25 -10.78 -16.14
N VAL A 153 6.04 -11.34 -16.31
CA VAL A 153 5.61 -12.55 -15.62
C VAL A 153 6.42 -13.74 -16.20
N PRO A 154 7.10 -14.54 -15.36
CA PRO A 154 7.77 -15.76 -15.83
C PRO A 154 6.79 -16.67 -16.56
N LEU A 155 7.26 -17.30 -17.63
CA LEU A 155 6.52 -18.40 -18.24
C LEU A 155 6.58 -19.63 -17.33
N ARG A 156 5.59 -20.51 -17.39
CA ARG A 156 5.62 -21.79 -16.66
C ARG A 156 6.88 -22.60 -17.03
N SER A 157 7.29 -22.58 -18.30
CA SER A 157 8.53 -23.18 -18.77
C SER A 157 9.79 -22.63 -18.08
N ASP A 158 9.82 -21.34 -17.72
CA ASP A 158 10.91 -20.76 -16.94
C ASP A 158 10.93 -21.32 -15.51
N VAL A 159 9.75 -21.51 -14.91
CA VAL A 159 9.59 -22.07 -13.56
C VAL A 159 10.02 -23.54 -13.52
N LEU A 160 9.63 -24.33 -14.52
CA LEU A 160 10.01 -25.74 -14.63
C LEU A 160 11.52 -25.92 -14.82
N ARG A 161 12.15 -25.10 -15.67
CA ARG A 161 13.61 -25.08 -15.84
C ARG A 161 14.36 -24.68 -14.57
N PHE A 162 13.74 -23.88 -13.71
CA PHE A 162 14.32 -23.50 -12.42
C PHE A 162 14.24 -24.63 -11.39
N ASN A 163 13.22 -25.48 -11.48
CA ASN A 163 12.91 -26.52 -10.50
C ASN A 163 13.62 -27.84 -10.70
N ASP A 164 13.88 -28.23 -11.94
CA ASP A 164 14.61 -29.45 -12.21
C ASP A 164 16.11 -29.18 -12.27
N GLY A 165 16.88 -29.96 -11.50
CA GLY A 165 18.33 -29.99 -11.58
C GLY A 165 18.87 -30.43 -12.96
N ASP A 166 17.98 -30.87 -13.86
CA ASP A 166 18.21 -31.05 -15.29
C ASP A 166 17.09 -30.33 -16.07
N PRO A 167 17.41 -29.41 -17.00
CA PRO A 167 16.39 -28.71 -17.78
C PRO A 167 15.58 -29.70 -18.64
N LEU A 168 14.25 -29.53 -18.66
CA LEU A 168 13.36 -30.21 -19.61
C LEU A 168 13.87 -30.02 -21.04
N SER A 169 13.80 -31.09 -21.84
CA SER A 169 14.11 -31.03 -23.27
C SER A 169 13.14 -30.12 -24.02
N GLU A 170 13.53 -29.64 -25.21
CA GLU A 170 12.65 -28.81 -26.06
C GLU A 170 11.34 -29.54 -26.41
N GLU A 171 11.35 -30.87 -26.45
CA GLU A 171 10.19 -31.71 -26.75
C GLU A 171 9.23 -31.77 -25.55
N GLU A 172 9.75 -31.96 -24.33
CA GLU A 172 8.94 -31.94 -23.09
C GLU A 172 8.34 -30.55 -22.81
N LEU A 173 9.08 -29.48 -23.14
CA LEU A 173 8.58 -28.11 -23.02
C LEU A 173 7.43 -27.83 -24.01
N ALA A 174 7.54 -28.32 -25.24
CA ALA A 174 6.49 -28.16 -26.25
C ALA A 174 5.23 -28.94 -25.89
N GLU A 175 5.35 -30.14 -25.32
CA GLU A 175 4.21 -30.94 -24.85
C GLU A 175 3.49 -30.27 -23.67
N GLU A 176 4.21 -29.68 -22.72
CA GLU A 176 3.61 -28.88 -21.65
C GLU A 176 2.97 -27.57 -22.17
N GLU A 177 3.63 -26.86 -23.08
CA GLU A 177 3.13 -25.60 -23.67
C GLU A 177 1.84 -25.83 -24.48
N GLU A 178 1.76 -26.93 -25.25
CA GLU A 178 0.56 -27.35 -25.98
C GLU A 178 -0.56 -27.85 -25.04
N ALA A 179 -0.21 -28.55 -23.96
CA ALA A 179 -1.19 -29.01 -22.96
C ALA A 179 -1.85 -27.86 -22.17
N LEU A 180 -1.25 -26.66 -22.20
CA LEU A 180 -1.61 -25.52 -21.35
C LEU A 180 -2.01 -24.27 -22.15
N GLU A 181 -2.12 -24.36 -23.47
CA GLU A 181 -2.66 -23.28 -24.30
C GLU A 181 -4.11 -22.94 -23.87
N GLY A 182 -4.25 -21.88 -23.08
CA GLY A 182 -5.53 -21.42 -22.51
C GLY A 182 -5.78 -21.75 -21.04
N VAL A 183 -4.81 -22.28 -20.30
CA VAL A 183 -4.89 -22.51 -18.84
C VAL A 183 -4.22 -21.34 -18.11
N GLU A 184 -5.01 -20.47 -17.49
CA GLU A 184 -4.50 -19.51 -16.50
C GLU A 184 -3.87 -20.30 -15.34
N LEU A 185 -2.66 -19.94 -14.92
CA LEU A 185 -1.99 -20.58 -13.79
C LEU A 185 -2.91 -20.56 -12.55
N GLU A 186 -3.22 -21.72 -11.99
CA GLU A 186 -3.95 -21.78 -10.73
C GLU A 186 -3.11 -21.17 -9.60
N GLU A 187 -3.77 -20.43 -8.72
CA GLU A 187 -3.21 -19.65 -7.60
C GLU A 187 -2.21 -20.45 -6.72
N GLY A 188 -2.28 -21.79 -6.75
CA GLY A 188 -1.43 -22.70 -5.98
C GLY A 188 -0.13 -23.17 -6.64
N GLU A 189 0.06 -23.03 -7.96
CA GLU A 189 1.24 -23.58 -8.67
C GLU A 189 2.47 -22.63 -8.66
N LEU A 190 2.26 -21.36 -8.32
CA LEU A 190 3.32 -20.36 -8.12
C LEU A 190 3.96 -20.41 -6.72
N MET A 191 3.46 -21.26 -5.81
CA MET A 191 3.50 -21.03 -4.36
C MET A 191 4.88 -21.07 -3.70
N ASP A 192 5.95 -21.56 -4.32
CA ASP A 192 7.29 -21.43 -3.73
C ASP A 192 8.41 -21.20 -4.76
N ASP A 193 8.48 -22.02 -5.80
CA ASP A 193 9.65 -21.98 -6.67
C ASP A 193 9.57 -20.95 -7.81
N GLY A 194 8.37 -20.75 -8.37
CA GLY A 194 8.12 -19.61 -9.25
C GLY A 194 8.38 -18.28 -8.53
N TRP A 195 8.09 -18.23 -7.23
CA TRP A 195 8.38 -17.09 -6.39
C TRP A 195 9.89 -16.87 -6.15
N LYS A 196 10.65 -17.93 -5.89
CA LYS A 196 12.13 -17.86 -5.81
C LYS A 196 12.73 -17.35 -7.13
N LEU A 197 12.28 -17.88 -8.27
CA LEU A 197 12.71 -17.42 -9.59
C LEU A 197 12.45 -15.93 -9.78
N ILE A 198 11.28 -15.43 -9.39
CA ILE A 198 10.93 -14.00 -9.45
C ILE A 198 11.89 -13.17 -8.59
N MET A 199 12.19 -13.64 -7.37
CA MET A 199 13.00 -12.89 -6.43
C MET A 199 14.50 -12.91 -6.77
N ASP A 200 14.99 -13.95 -7.45
CA ASP A 200 16.37 -14.06 -7.93
C ASP A 200 16.63 -13.20 -9.18
N ARG A 201 15.59 -12.79 -9.92
CA ARG A 201 15.73 -11.88 -11.06
C ARG A 201 16.19 -10.48 -10.63
N PRO A 202 17.02 -9.79 -11.45
CA PRO A 202 17.25 -8.35 -11.33
C PRO A 202 15.92 -7.61 -11.22
N PHE A 203 15.89 -6.52 -10.47
CA PHE A 203 14.63 -5.84 -10.17
C PHE A 203 13.85 -5.42 -11.42
N GLU A 204 14.57 -4.96 -12.44
CA GLU A 204 14.05 -4.47 -13.70
C GLU A 204 13.35 -5.59 -14.51
N GLU A 205 13.68 -6.85 -14.20
CA GLU A 205 13.14 -8.06 -14.83
C GLU A 205 12.04 -8.72 -13.99
N ARG A 206 11.72 -8.18 -12.80
CA ARG A 206 10.64 -8.69 -11.95
C ARG A 206 9.26 -8.34 -12.53
N PRO A 207 8.22 -9.14 -12.25
CA PRO A 207 6.86 -8.83 -12.65
C PRO A 207 6.42 -7.46 -12.14
N TYR A 208 5.80 -6.67 -13.01
CA TYR A 208 5.30 -5.35 -12.65
C TYR A 208 4.08 -4.94 -13.46
N ALA A 209 3.25 -4.06 -12.90
CA ALA A 209 2.24 -3.32 -13.66
C ALA A 209 2.63 -1.85 -13.73
N ASP A 210 2.40 -1.21 -14.87
CA ASP A 210 2.44 0.25 -14.98
C ASP A 210 1.22 0.82 -14.27
N ILE A 211 1.43 1.88 -13.48
CA ILE A 211 0.35 2.63 -12.84
C ILE A 211 0.38 4.08 -13.29
N THR A 212 -0.81 4.65 -13.45
CA THR A 212 -1.00 6.09 -13.66
C THR A 212 -2.15 6.56 -12.79
N PHE A 213 -1.94 7.59 -11.98
CA PHE A 213 -3.02 8.23 -11.21
C PHE A 213 -2.95 9.74 -11.29
N THR A 214 -4.12 10.36 -11.24
CA THR A 214 -4.29 11.81 -11.23
C THR A 214 -4.94 12.23 -9.92
N VAL A 215 -4.43 13.29 -9.31
CA VAL A 215 -4.97 13.87 -8.08
C VAL A 215 -5.73 15.17 -8.35
N THR A 216 -6.51 15.61 -7.37
CA THR A 216 -7.24 16.89 -7.42
C THR A 216 -6.34 18.09 -7.23
N ASP A 217 -5.21 17.93 -6.53
CA ASP A 217 -4.28 19.01 -6.19
C ASP A 217 -2.82 18.50 -6.22
N ALA A 218 -1.93 19.23 -6.90
CA ALA A 218 -0.52 18.83 -7.05
C ALA A 218 0.21 18.70 -5.71
N ARG A 219 -0.27 19.36 -4.64
CA ARG A 219 0.28 19.22 -3.28
C ARG A 219 0.22 17.78 -2.78
N TYR A 220 -0.72 16.96 -3.26
CA TYR A 220 -0.76 15.54 -2.91
C TYR A 220 0.46 14.76 -3.43
N LEU A 221 1.08 15.21 -4.53
CA LEU A 221 2.22 14.52 -5.15
C LEU A 221 3.57 15.10 -4.72
N LYS A 222 3.60 16.08 -3.80
CA LYS A 222 4.81 16.86 -3.48
C LYS A 222 6.02 16.00 -3.11
N HIS A 223 5.79 14.85 -2.46
CA HIS A 223 6.86 13.96 -1.98
C HIS A 223 7.16 12.83 -2.97
N LEU A 224 6.40 12.71 -4.06
CA LEU A 224 6.69 11.78 -5.14
C LEU A 224 7.67 12.44 -6.11
N THR A 225 8.81 11.81 -6.31
CA THR A 225 9.86 12.30 -7.22
C THR A 225 10.25 11.22 -8.21
N PRO A 226 10.60 11.55 -9.47
CA PRO A 226 11.12 10.56 -10.42
C PRO A 226 12.32 9.82 -9.84
N GLY A 227 12.31 8.48 -9.95
CA GLY A 227 13.32 7.60 -9.35
C GLY A 227 13.05 7.21 -7.89
N LEU A 228 12.04 7.81 -7.24
CA LEU A 228 11.62 7.39 -5.91
C LEU A 228 11.17 5.92 -5.93
N ARG A 229 11.55 5.20 -4.89
CA ARG A 229 11.27 3.78 -4.76
C ARG A 229 11.17 3.36 -3.30
N TRP A 230 10.15 2.59 -2.97
CA TRP A 230 9.94 2.09 -1.60
C TRP A 230 9.17 0.77 -1.63
N ARG A 231 9.13 0.09 -0.48
CA ARG A 231 8.31 -1.11 -0.28
C ARG A 231 7.09 -0.77 0.55
N THR A 232 6.01 -1.50 0.30
CA THR A 232 4.73 -1.29 0.99
C THR A 232 4.01 -2.61 1.21
N ALA A 233 3.32 -2.69 2.34
CA ALA A 233 2.37 -3.74 2.67
C ALA A 233 0.90 -3.33 2.41
N VAL A 234 0.66 -2.16 1.82
CA VAL A 234 -0.68 -1.70 1.42
C VAL A 234 -1.18 -2.56 0.29
N TRP A 235 -2.37 -3.15 0.43
CA TRP A 235 -3.01 -4.02 -0.56
C TRP A 235 -4.35 -3.51 -1.10
N ARG A 236 -4.76 -2.29 -0.72
CA ARG A 236 -6.11 -1.76 -0.91
C ARG A 236 -6.11 -0.65 -1.94
#